data_AF-B7IEG6-F1
#
_entry.id   AF-B7IEG6-F1
#
_cell.length_a   1.000
_cell.length_b   1.000
_cell.length_c   1.000
_cell.angle_alpha   90.00
_cell.angle_beta   90.00
_cell.angle_gamma   90.00
#
_symmetry.space_group_name_H-M   'P 1'
#
loop_
_entity.id
_entity.type
_entity.pdbx_description
1 polymer ?
#
loop_
_entity_poly.entity_id
_entity_poly.type
_entity_poly.pdbx_seq_one_letter_code
_entity_poly.pdbx_strand_id
1 'polypeptide(L)'
;MTFNPHLINCFSPVEINLKSVKRKIESVNKNIRVETLSFDLSNDMEDLIKKLDNYPIDHLINNAGFGWYGEFVNGNKEIYENMISVNIKALTILSYHFSKKFIEKGKGGIINVGSVAGFFPIPHFAVYGATKAYVYSLSYALWAELKKHNVHVMCLAPGKTKTRFFERANMQNSDKTLK
;
A
#
# COMPACT_ATOMS: atom_id res chain seq x y z
N MET A 1 1.27 -32.50 12.31
CA MET A 1 1.04 -31.34 11.42
C MET A 1 1.70 -30.14 12.06
N THR A 2 2.85 -29.73 11.55
CA THR A 2 3.60 -28.58 12.07
C THR A 2 2.84 -27.30 11.71
N PHE A 3 2.33 -26.60 12.72
CA PHE A 3 1.84 -25.23 12.58
C PHE A 3 3.01 -24.37 12.11
N ASN A 4 3.00 -23.95 10.84
CA ASN A 4 3.99 -23.01 10.34
C ASN A 4 3.54 -21.61 10.83
N PRO A 5 4.28 -20.94 11.74
CA PRO A 5 3.85 -19.66 12.27
C PRO A 5 3.71 -18.65 11.12
N HIS A 6 2.53 -18.04 10.98
CA HIS A 6 2.32 -16.99 9.99
C HIS A 6 3.23 -15.80 10.33
N LEU A 7 4.22 -15.55 9.47
CA LEU A 7 5.12 -14.41 9.58
C LEU A 7 4.46 -13.20 8.90
N ILE A 8 4.22 -12.13 9.65
CA ILE A 8 3.74 -10.86 9.11
C ILE A 8 4.90 -9.88 9.08
N ASN A 9 5.23 -9.43 7.87
CA ASN A 9 6.24 -8.39 7.65
C ASN A 9 5.54 -7.05 7.42
N CYS A 10 5.72 -6.13 8.36
CA CYS A 10 5.13 -4.78 8.31
C CYS A 10 6.18 -3.73 7.98
N PHE A 11 5.80 -2.79 7.11
CA PHE A 11 6.68 -1.72 6.61
C PHE A 11 6.06 -0.35 6.83
N SER A 12 6.87 0.59 7.29
CA SER A 12 6.52 2.01 7.44
C SER A 12 7.80 2.80 7.68
N PRO A 13 7.89 4.06 7.22
CA PRO A 13 9.06 4.91 7.46
C PRO A 13 9.23 5.29 8.94
N VAL A 14 8.20 5.09 9.77
CA VAL A 14 8.22 5.43 11.21
C VAL A 14 8.37 4.17 12.07
N GLU A 15 9.59 3.93 12.55
CA GLU A 15 9.96 2.75 13.35
C GLU A 15 9.16 2.64 14.68
N ILE A 16 8.88 3.77 15.34
CA ILE A 16 8.09 3.80 16.59
C ILE A 16 6.68 3.25 16.37
N ASN A 17 6.05 3.61 15.24
CA ASN A 17 4.72 3.12 14.89
C ASN A 17 4.76 1.61 14.60
N LEU A 18 5.83 1.13 13.96
CA LEU A 18 6.01 -0.29 13.67
C LEU A 18 6.13 -1.13 14.96
N LYS A 19 6.94 -0.69 15.93
CA LYS A 19 7.06 -1.36 17.23
C LYS A 19 5.72 -1.44 17.98
N SER A 20 4.93 -0.37 17.92
CA SER A 20 3.58 -0.33 18.52
C SER A 20 2.62 -1.30 17.84
N VAL A 21 2.58 -1.30 16.50
CA VAL A 21 1.74 -2.21 15.70
C VAL A 21 2.11 -3.66 15.96
N LYS A 22 3.41 -3.98 15.98
CA LYS A 22 3.92 -5.32 16.32
C LYS A 22 3.38 -5.81 17.66
N ARG A 23 3.55 -5.02 18.73
CA ARG A 23 3.03 -5.38 20.06
C ARG A 23 1.53 -5.62 20.05
N LYS A 24 0.77 -4.80 19.33
CA LYS A 24 -0.69 -4.94 19.24
C LYS A 24 -1.13 -6.20 18.51
N ILE A 25 -0.44 -6.59 17.44
CA ILE A 25 -0.74 -7.83 16.71
C ILE A 25 -0.40 -9.04 17.58
N GLU A 26 0.81 -9.06 18.17
CA GLU A 26 1.27 -10.16 19.02
C GLU A 26 0.42 -10.29 20.30
N SER A 27 -0.17 -9.19 20.80
CA SER A 27 -1.10 -9.24 21.94
C SER A 27 -2.45 -9.87 21.59
N VAL A 28 -2.89 -9.77 20.32
CA VAL A 28 -4.12 -10.42 19.85
C VAL A 28 -3.88 -11.91 19.64
N ASN A 29 -2.71 -12.30 19.13
CA ASN A 29 -2.33 -13.70 18.97
C ASN A 29 -0.81 -13.89 19.13
N LYS A 30 -0.42 -14.52 20.23
CA LYS A 30 0.99 -14.77 20.58
C LYS A 30 1.70 -15.76 19.66
N ASN A 31 0.96 -16.52 18.84
CA ASN A 31 1.53 -17.47 17.89
C ASN A 31 1.89 -16.82 16.54
N ILE A 32 1.58 -15.53 16.35
CA ILE A 32 1.97 -14.76 15.17
C ILE A 32 3.35 -14.17 15.43
N ARG A 33 4.27 -14.39 14.51
CA ARG A 33 5.56 -13.69 14.50
C ARG A 33 5.42 -12.44 13.66
N VAL A 34 5.76 -11.28 14.22
CA VAL A 34 5.77 -10.03 13.48
C VAL A 34 7.20 -9.53 13.34
N GLU A 35 7.61 -9.27 12.10
CA GLU A 35 8.85 -8.56 11.82
C GLU A 35 8.55 -7.20 11.20
N THR A 36 9.35 -6.22 11.59
CA THR A 36 9.15 -4.83 11.22
C THR A 36 10.41 -4.31 10.57
N LEU A 37 10.24 -3.68 9.42
CA LEU A 37 11.33 -3.12 8.63
C LEU A 37 11.00 -1.66 8.32
N SER A 38 11.89 -0.75 8.68
CA SER A 38 11.71 0.69 8.51
C SER A 38 12.39 1.14 7.23
N PHE A 39 11.59 1.51 6.23
CA PHE A 39 12.04 1.96 4.91
C PHE A 39 11.09 3.06 4.42
N ASP A 40 11.63 4.06 3.73
CA ASP A 40 10.84 5.03 2.98
C ASP A 40 10.60 4.55 1.54
N LEU A 41 9.33 4.33 1.19
CA LEU A 41 8.95 3.82 -0.13
C LEU A 41 9.16 4.85 -1.26
N SER A 42 9.35 6.14 -0.95
CA SER A 42 9.75 7.10 -1.99
C SER A 42 11.21 6.95 -2.42
N ASN A 43 12.08 6.43 -1.55
CA ASN A 43 13.54 6.57 -1.70
C ASN A 43 14.30 5.24 -1.58
N ASP A 44 13.90 4.34 -0.69
CA ASP A 44 14.69 3.17 -0.27
C ASP A 44 14.26 1.86 -0.94
N MET A 45 13.62 1.94 -2.11
CA MET A 45 12.96 0.80 -2.76
C MET A 45 13.90 -0.36 -3.09
N GLU A 46 15.10 -0.08 -3.59
CA GLU A 46 16.05 -1.14 -3.98
C GLU A 46 16.56 -1.91 -2.76
N ASP A 47 16.92 -1.20 -1.69
CA ASP A 47 17.42 -1.82 -0.47
C ASP A 47 16.32 -2.58 0.27
N LEU A 48 15.08 -2.08 0.23
CA LEU A 48 13.91 -2.81 0.70
C LEU A 48 13.74 -4.14 -0.05
N ILE A 49 13.81 -4.15 -1.38
CA ILE A 49 13.65 -5.36 -2.19
C ILE A 49 14.74 -6.38 -1.87
N LYS A 50 16.01 -5.95 -1.82
CA LYS A 50 17.14 -6.81 -1.42
C LYS A 50 16.92 -7.41 -0.03
N LYS A 51 16.40 -6.62 0.91
CA LYS A 51 16.12 -7.11 2.26
C LYS A 51 14.99 -8.15 2.26
N LEU A 52 13.93 -7.88 1.50
CA LEU A 52 12.75 -8.75 1.34
C LEU A 52 13.07 -10.10 0.71
N ASP A 53 14.12 -10.20 -0.10
CA ASP A 53 14.50 -11.48 -0.71
C ASP A 53 14.95 -12.55 0.28
N ASN A 54 15.33 -12.14 1.49
CA ASN A 54 15.68 -13.04 2.59
C ASN A 54 14.46 -13.65 3.29
N TYR A 55 13.24 -13.30 2.86
CA TYR A 55 12.00 -13.73 3.49
C TYR A 55 11.17 -14.63 2.57
N PRO A 56 10.58 -15.73 3.10
CA PRO A 56 9.67 -16.57 2.36
C PRO A 56 8.27 -15.94 2.33
N ILE A 57 8.08 -14.91 1.49
CA ILE A 57 6.80 -14.23 1.35
C ILE A 57 5.83 -15.10 0.53
N ASP A 58 4.59 -15.25 1.02
CA ASP A 58 3.48 -15.88 0.29
C ASP A 58 2.43 -14.85 -0.19
N HIS A 59 2.33 -13.72 0.52
CA HIS A 59 1.36 -12.67 0.24
C HIS A 59 1.99 -11.29 0.34
N LEU A 60 1.69 -10.44 -0.64
CA LEU A 60 2.04 -9.03 -0.65
C LEU A 60 0.77 -8.19 -0.40
N ILE A 61 0.85 -7.23 0.51
CA ILE A 61 -0.21 -6.23 0.71
C ILE A 61 0.38 -4.84 0.48
N ASN A 62 0.07 -4.25 -0.68
CA ASN A 62 0.44 -2.88 -0.99
C ASN A 62 -0.58 -1.93 -0.36
N ASN A 63 -0.34 -1.60 0.92
CA ASN A 63 -1.21 -0.72 1.70
C ASN A 63 -0.72 0.73 1.79
N ALA A 64 0.58 0.95 1.64
CA ALA A 64 1.15 2.29 1.81
C ALA A 64 0.56 3.27 0.78
N GLY A 65 0.19 4.44 1.28
CA GLY A 65 -0.26 5.53 0.45
C GLY A 65 -0.76 6.72 1.25
N PHE A 66 -0.74 7.88 0.62
CA PHE A 66 -1.24 9.12 1.19
C PHE A 66 -1.87 9.98 0.09
N GLY A 67 -2.56 11.05 0.48
CA GLY A 67 -3.21 11.98 -0.43
C GLY A 67 -3.01 13.42 0.01
N TRP A 68 -3.45 14.35 -0.82
CA TRP A 68 -3.50 15.77 -0.53
C TRP A 68 -4.78 16.36 -1.09
N TYR A 69 -5.52 17.08 -0.24
CA TYR A 69 -6.76 17.75 -0.59
C TYR A 69 -6.56 19.27 -0.63
N GLY A 70 -7.01 19.87 -1.72
CA GLY A 70 -6.95 21.31 -1.99
C GLY A 70 -6.98 21.57 -3.50
N GLU A 71 -7.10 22.82 -3.90
CA GLU A 71 -7.01 23.17 -5.33
C GLU A 71 -5.67 22.72 -5.92
N PHE A 72 -5.69 22.09 -7.10
CA PHE A 72 -4.49 21.50 -7.69
C PHE A 72 -3.28 22.45 -7.73
N VAL A 73 -3.51 23.73 -8.00
CA VAL A 73 -2.48 24.78 -8.08
C VAL A 73 -1.83 25.14 -6.73
N ASN A 74 -2.48 24.80 -5.61
CA ASN A 74 -2.00 25.10 -4.26
C ASN A 74 -1.16 23.96 -3.65
N GLY A 75 -1.19 22.77 -4.25
CA GLY A 75 -0.29 21.69 -3.87
C GLY A 75 1.11 21.94 -4.43
N ASN A 76 2.14 21.73 -3.61
CA ASN A 76 3.51 21.90 -4.10
C ASN A 76 3.93 20.69 -4.97
N LYS A 77 4.96 20.89 -5.79
CA LYS A 77 5.46 19.84 -6.69
C LYS A 77 5.87 18.57 -5.92
N GLU A 78 6.57 18.76 -4.80
CA GLU A 78 7.14 17.68 -4.00
C GLU A 78 6.07 16.73 -3.42
N ILE A 79 4.94 17.25 -2.94
CA ILE A 79 3.87 16.39 -2.39
C ILE A 79 3.26 15.50 -3.46
N TYR A 80 3.14 16.00 -4.70
CA TYR A 80 2.63 15.23 -5.82
C TYR A 80 3.63 14.19 -6.29
N GLU A 81 4.91 14.54 -6.40
CA GLU A 81 5.98 13.59 -6.77
C GLU A 81 6.11 12.47 -5.74
N ASN A 82 6.09 12.79 -4.45
CA ASN A 82 6.12 11.80 -3.38
C ASN A 82 4.86 10.93 -3.38
N MET A 83 3.69 11.52 -3.65
CA MET A 83 2.43 10.76 -3.71
C MET A 83 2.44 9.78 -4.87
N ILE A 84 2.93 10.17 -6.04
CA ILE A 84 3.09 9.28 -7.19
C ILE A 84 4.15 8.21 -6.87
N SER A 85 5.26 8.59 -6.25
CA SER A 85 6.33 7.65 -5.90
C SER A 85 5.85 6.55 -4.95
N VAL A 86 5.06 6.90 -3.93
CA VAL A 86 4.51 5.93 -2.98
C VAL A 86 3.29 5.18 -3.55
N ASN A 87 2.27 5.90 -4.04
CA ASN A 87 0.99 5.28 -4.41
C ASN A 87 1.08 4.47 -5.71
N ILE A 88 1.99 4.84 -6.63
CA ILE A 88 2.15 4.21 -7.95
C ILE A 88 3.48 3.46 -8.00
N LYS A 89 4.61 4.17 -7.99
CA LYS A 89 5.92 3.58 -8.33
C LYS A 89 6.27 2.43 -7.39
N ALA A 90 6.22 2.64 -6.07
CA ALA A 90 6.54 1.60 -5.09
C ALA A 90 5.62 0.37 -5.23
N LEU A 91 4.30 0.59 -5.33
CA LEU A 91 3.31 -0.47 -5.53
C LEU A 91 3.60 -1.29 -6.79
N THR A 92 3.89 -0.64 -7.91
CA THR A 92 4.17 -1.30 -9.19
C THR A 92 5.44 -2.13 -9.11
N ILE A 93 6.52 -1.57 -8.56
CA ILE A 93 7.80 -2.26 -8.44
C ILE A 93 7.68 -3.48 -7.51
N LEU A 94 7.02 -3.34 -6.35
CA LEU A 94 6.79 -4.47 -5.44
C LEU A 94 5.91 -5.54 -6.08
N SER A 95 4.84 -5.13 -6.78
CA SER A 95 3.96 -6.07 -7.49
C SER A 95 4.71 -6.83 -8.56
N TYR A 96 5.56 -6.16 -9.35
CA TYR A 96 6.40 -6.81 -10.35
C TYR A 96 7.37 -7.81 -9.73
N HIS A 97 8.11 -7.39 -8.69
CA HIS A 97 9.09 -8.24 -8.00
C HIS A 97 8.45 -9.52 -7.46
N PHE A 98 7.37 -9.38 -6.70
CA PHE A 98 6.70 -10.53 -6.10
C PHE A 98 5.90 -11.37 -7.09
N SER A 99 5.39 -10.78 -8.18
CA SER A 99 4.75 -11.57 -9.25
C SER A 99 5.74 -12.58 -9.83
N LYS A 100 6.99 -12.18 -10.10
CA LYS A 100 8.03 -13.11 -10.56
C LYS A 100 8.26 -14.25 -9.56
N LYS A 101 8.47 -13.92 -8.28
CA LYS A 101 8.71 -14.92 -7.23
C LYS A 101 7.51 -15.86 -7.03
N PHE A 102 6.29 -15.35 -7.11
CA PHE A 102 5.08 -16.16 -6.96
C PHE A 102 4.83 -17.08 -8.15
N ILE A 103 5.16 -16.64 -9.37
CA ILE A 103 5.13 -17.47 -10.58
C ILE A 103 6.13 -18.64 -10.44
N GLU A 104 7.38 -18.34 -10.06
CA GLU A 104 8.41 -19.38 -9.83
C GLU A 104 7.98 -20.40 -8.77
N LYS A 105 7.28 -19.94 -7.72
CA LYS A 105 6.73 -20.78 -6.66
C LYS A 105 5.46 -21.55 -7.07
N GLY A 106 4.79 -21.15 -8.15
CA GLY A 106 3.48 -21.67 -8.56
C GLY A 106 2.33 -21.33 -7.61
N LYS A 107 2.51 -20.35 -6.72
CA LYS A 107 1.47 -19.85 -5.81
C LYS A 107 1.85 -18.49 -5.21
N GLY A 108 0.85 -17.66 -4.94
CA GLY A 108 1.00 -16.44 -4.16
C GLY A 108 -0.23 -15.54 -4.24
N GLY A 109 -0.19 -14.43 -3.50
CA GLY A 109 -1.27 -13.45 -3.53
C GLY A 109 -0.79 -12.00 -3.42
N ILE A 110 -1.44 -11.09 -4.15
CA ILE A 110 -1.22 -9.65 -4.06
C ILE A 110 -2.55 -8.97 -3.71
N ILE A 111 -2.53 -8.14 -2.68
CA ILE A 111 -3.65 -7.27 -2.31
C ILE A 111 -3.18 -5.82 -2.46
N ASN A 112 -3.79 -5.09 -3.39
CA ASN A 112 -3.55 -3.67 -3.58
C ASN A 112 -4.65 -2.85 -2.91
N VAL A 113 -4.26 -1.88 -2.08
CA VAL A 113 -5.21 -0.97 -1.43
C VAL A 113 -5.43 0.26 -2.31
N GLY A 114 -6.53 0.23 -3.05
CA GLY A 114 -7.07 1.33 -3.82
C GLY A 114 -7.81 2.36 -2.97
N SER A 115 -8.87 2.93 -3.52
CA SER A 115 -9.83 3.81 -2.86
C SER A 115 -11.05 3.97 -3.74
N VAL A 116 -12.23 4.23 -3.16
CA VAL A 116 -13.41 4.67 -3.93
C VAL A 116 -13.13 5.94 -4.75
N ALA A 117 -12.15 6.76 -4.32
CA ALA A 117 -11.69 7.95 -5.06
C ALA A 117 -11.05 7.63 -6.41
N GLY A 118 -10.71 6.36 -6.68
CA GLY A 118 -10.21 5.91 -7.96
C GLY A 118 -11.28 5.65 -9.02
N PHE A 119 -12.58 5.65 -8.65
CA PHE A 119 -13.67 5.32 -9.58
C PHE A 119 -14.20 6.51 -10.37
N PHE A 120 -13.98 7.73 -9.88
CA PHE A 120 -14.46 8.95 -10.53
C PHE A 120 -13.56 10.13 -10.15
N PRO A 121 -13.44 11.15 -11.01
CA PRO A 121 -12.72 12.37 -10.68
C PRO A 121 -13.33 13.07 -9.46
N ILE A 122 -12.49 13.47 -8.51
CA ILE A 122 -12.90 14.23 -7.33
C ILE A 122 -12.15 15.57 -7.36
N PRO A 123 -12.83 16.70 -7.59
CA PRO A 123 -12.23 18.02 -7.46
C PRO A 123 -11.55 18.20 -6.11
N HIS A 124 -10.44 18.94 -6.11
CA HIS A 124 -9.54 19.11 -4.96
C HIS A 124 -8.81 17.85 -4.49
N PHE A 125 -9.04 16.68 -5.10
CA PHE A 125 -8.36 15.43 -4.75
C PHE A 125 -7.76 14.76 -5.99
N ALA A 126 -7.39 15.57 -6.98
CA ALA A 126 -7.07 15.15 -8.35
C ALA A 126 -5.95 14.12 -8.42
N VAL A 127 -4.78 14.42 -7.86
CA VAL A 127 -3.61 13.51 -7.93
C VAL A 127 -3.87 12.22 -7.17
N TYR A 128 -4.48 12.29 -5.99
CA TYR A 128 -4.81 11.09 -5.22
C TYR A 128 -5.80 10.20 -5.99
N GLY A 129 -6.92 10.77 -6.45
CA GLY A 129 -7.92 10.02 -7.23
C GLY A 129 -7.31 9.37 -8.46
N ALA A 130 -6.47 10.11 -9.22
CA ALA A 130 -5.74 9.57 -10.35
C ALA A 130 -4.81 8.41 -9.97
N THR A 131 -4.05 8.53 -8.86
CA THR A 131 -3.20 7.42 -8.39
C THR A 131 -4.01 6.18 -8.02
N LYS A 132 -5.22 6.34 -7.46
CA LYS A 132 -6.07 5.20 -7.10
C LYS A 132 -6.80 4.60 -8.30
N ALA A 133 -7.09 5.38 -9.33
CA ALA A 133 -7.54 4.87 -10.61
C ALA A 133 -6.46 3.98 -11.28
N TYR A 134 -5.18 4.41 -11.23
CA TYR A 134 -4.06 3.58 -11.67
C TYR A 134 -4.00 2.24 -10.93
N VAL A 135 -4.10 2.25 -9.60
CA VAL A 135 -4.06 1.03 -8.78
C VAL A 135 -5.18 0.07 -9.16
N TYR A 136 -6.38 0.58 -9.41
CA TYR A 136 -7.51 -0.25 -9.84
C TYR A 136 -7.24 -0.92 -11.20
N SER A 137 -6.84 -0.11 -12.20
CA SER A 137 -6.55 -0.60 -13.55
C SER A 137 -5.42 -1.64 -13.54
N LEU A 138 -4.31 -1.35 -12.86
CA LEU A 138 -3.18 -2.27 -12.74
C LEU A 138 -3.59 -3.60 -12.08
N SER A 139 -4.35 -3.54 -10.99
CA SER A 139 -4.74 -4.75 -10.25
C SER A 139 -5.62 -5.68 -11.09
N TYR A 140 -6.51 -5.12 -11.91
CA TYR A 140 -7.38 -5.90 -12.78
C TYR A 140 -6.61 -6.57 -13.91
N ALA A 141 -5.65 -5.85 -14.52
CA ALA A 141 -4.76 -6.40 -15.53
C ALA A 141 -3.89 -7.54 -14.95
N LEU A 142 -3.24 -7.30 -13.80
CA LEU A 142 -2.40 -8.31 -13.14
C LEU A 142 -3.21 -9.55 -12.73
N TRP A 143 -4.44 -9.41 -12.24
CA TRP A 143 -5.30 -10.57 -11.96
C TRP A 143 -5.50 -11.43 -13.22
N ALA A 144 -5.80 -10.81 -14.36
CA ALA A 144 -6.05 -11.51 -15.61
C ALA A 144 -4.79 -12.22 -16.13
N GLU A 145 -3.62 -11.60 -16.01
CA GLU A 145 -2.33 -12.14 -16.44
C GLU A 145 -1.83 -13.28 -15.54
N LEU A 146 -1.98 -13.12 -14.22
CA LEU A 146 -1.34 -13.96 -13.22
C LEU A 146 -2.17 -15.17 -12.78
N LYS A 147 -3.49 -15.18 -13.03
CA LYS A 147 -4.37 -16.31 -12.65
C LYS A 147 -3.91 -17.66 -13.22
N LYS A 148 -3.35 -17.69 -14.42
CA LYS A 148 -2.83 -18.92 -15.06
C LYS A 148 -1.60 -19.50 -14.35
N HIS A 149 -0.95 -18.69 -13.52
CA HIS A 149 0.20 -19.07 -12.70
C HIS A 149 -0.19 -19.38 -11.24
N ASN A 150 -1.50 -19.50 -10.94
CA ASN A 150 -2.01 -19.71 -9.59
C ASN A 150 -1.60 -18.58 -8.61
N VAL A 151 -1.49 -17.36 -9.14
CA VAL A 151 -1.21 -16.14 -8.37
C VAL A 151 -2.45 -15.27 -8.39
N HIS A 152 -3.00 -15.00 -7.21
CA HIS A 152 -4.23 -14.22 -7.07
C HIS A 152 -3.92 -12.75 -6.85
N VAL A 153 -4.64 -11.86 -7.53
CA VAL A 153 -4.56 -10.41 -7.30
C VAL A 153 -5.93 -9.87 -6.96
N MET A 154 -6.01 -9.06 -5.91
CA MET A 154 -7.22 -8.39 -5.46
C MET A 154 -6.97 -6.89 -5.23
N CYS A 155 -7.95 -6.06 -5.59
CA CYS A 155 -7.96 -4.64 -5.24
C CYS A 155 -9.04 -4.38 -4.18
N LEU A 156 -8.64 -3.83 -3.04
CA LEU A 156 -9.57 -3.32 -2.03
C LEU A 156 -9.81 -1.83 -2.30
N ALA A 157 -11.06 -1.37 -2.34
CA ALA A 157 -11.41 0.04 -2.54
C ALA A 157 -12.14 0.62 -1.32
N PRO A 158 -11.44 1.04 -0.25
CA PRO A 158 -12.07 1.62 0.93
C PRO A 158 -12.71 2.99 0.65
N GLY A 159 -13.84 3.25 1.30
CA GLY A 159 -14.45 4.57 1.44
C GLY A 159 -13.81 5.37 2.59
N LYS A 160 -14.58 6.30 3.19
CA LYS A 160 -14.12 7.01 4.40
C LYS A 160 -13.93 6.00 5.55
N THR A 161 -12.70 5.83 6.00
CA THR A 161 -12.34 4.96 7.14
C THR A 161 -11.78 5.78 8.30
N LYS A 162 -12.06 5.36 9.55
CA LYS A 162 -11.52 5.99 10.76
C LYS A 162 -10.01 5.78 10.86
N THR A 163 -9.24 6.73 10.31
CA THR A 163 -7.78 6.74 10.28
C THR A 163 -7.29 8.20 10.32
N ARG A 164 -6.00 8.41 10.57
CA ARG A 164 -5.37 9.74 10.46
C ARG A 164 -5.13 10.19 9.01
N PHE A 165 -5.67 9.48 8.01
CA PHE A 165 -5.48 9.79 6.61
C PHE A 165 -5.98 11.20 6.27
N PHE A 166 -7.22 11.53 6.66
CA PHE A 166 -7.84 12.83 6.38
C PHE A 166 -7.12 13.99 7.06
N GLU A 167 -6.56 13.75 8.25
CA GLU A 167 -5.74 14.73 8.98
C GLU A 167 -4.46 15.05 8.18
N ARG A 168 -3.79 14.00 7.68
CA ARG A 168 -2.55 14.14 6.89
C ARG A 168 -2.79 14.65 5.48
N ALA A 169 -3.96 14.40 4.92
CA ALA A 169 -4.33 14.80 3.57
C ALA A 169 -4.83 16.25 3.48
N ASN A 170 -4.59 17.09 4.48
CA ASN A 170 -5.05 18.49 4.50
C ASN A 170 -6.59 18.65 4.42
N MET A 171 -7.38 17.64 4.80
CA MET A 171 -8.85 17.71 4.72
C MET A 171 -9.52 18.40 5.92
N GLN A 172 -8.81 18.68 7.01
CA GLN A 172 -9.41 19.31 8.20
C GLN A 172 -9.89 20.76 7.96
N ASN A 173 -9.33 21.45 6.96
CA ASN A 173 -9.75 22.83 6.62
C ASN A 173 -10.96 22.89 5.69
N SER A 174 -11.47 21.76 5.20
CA SER A 174 -12.59 21.70 4.23
C SER A 174 -13.98 21.79 4.85
N ASP A 175 -14.14 21.51 6.15
CA ASP A 175 -15.43 21.65 6.86
C ASP A 175 -15.79 23.11 7.17
N LYS A 176 -14.89 24.07 6.92
CA LYS A 176 -15.15 25.51 7.14
C LYS A 176 -15.81 26.23 5.96
N THR A 177 -15.95 25.56 4.81
CA THR A 177 -16.44 26.18 3.56
C THR A 177 -17.90 25.85 3.24
N LEU A 178 -18.60 25.12 4.14
CA LEU A 178 -20.05 24.94 4.11
C LEU A 178 -20.71 25.93 5.09
N LYS A 179 -20.66 27.22 4.77
CA LYS A 179 -21.55 28.26 5.31
C LYS A 179 -21.94 29.21 4.19
#